data_AF-A0A8D5UIX4-F1
#
_entry.id   AF-A0A8D5UIX4-F1
#
_cell.length_a   1.000
_cell.length_b   1.000
_cell.length_c   1.000
_cell.angle_alpha   90.00
_cell.angle_beta   90.00
_cell.angle_gamma   90.00
#
_symmetry.space_group_name_H-M   'P 1'
#
loop_
_entity.id
_entity.type
_entity.pdbx_description
1 polymer ?
#
loop_
_entity_poly.entity_id
_entity_poly.type
_entity_poly.pdbx_seq_one_letter_code
_entity_poly.pdbx_strand_id
1 'polypeptide(L)' 'MYLTDKERPIIIRALEKVLETEPAYARVDEYKKLLDRLKAEDLAQYEASLGEIHSHDYYVDEV' A
#
# COMPACT_ATOMS: atom_id res chain seq x y z
N MET A 1 12.32 9.26 0.13
CA MET A 1 12.70 7.83 0.15
C MET A 1 11.47 7.05 -0.25
N TYR A 2 11.55 6.25 -1.32
CA TYR A 2 10.41 5.45 -1.81
C TYR A 2 10.57 4.02 -1.28
N LEU A 3 9.50 3.44 -0.74
CA LEU A 3 9.46 2.04 -0.31
C LEU A 3 9.20 1.16 -1.54
N THR A 4 9.92 0.04 -1.63
CA THR A 4 9.62 -0.99 -2.61
C THR A 4 8.29 -1.67 -2.30
N ASP A 5 7.73 -2.36 -3.30
CA ASP A 5 6.46 -3.09 -3.20
C ASP A 5 6.51 -4.20 -2.14
N LYS A 6 7.71 -4.65 -1.77
CA LYS A 6 7.91 -5.64 -0.69
C LYS A 6 8.01 -5.00 0.69
N GLU A 7 8.60 -3.81 0.77
CA GLU A 7 8.80 -3.10 2.04
C GLU A 7 7.51 -2.44 2.52
N ARG A 8 6.70 -1.90 1.59
CA ARG A 8 5.46 -1.18 1.92
C ARG A 8 4.49 -2.00 2.79
N PRO A 9 4.08 -3.24 2.43
CA PRO A 9 3.17 -4.02 3.26
C PRO A 9 3.76 -4.38 4.63
N ILE A 10 5.08 -4.56 4.72
CA ILE A 10 5.77 -4.81 6.00
C ILE A 10 5.66 -3.58 6.91
N ILE A 11 5.92 -2.39 6.35
CA ILE A 11 5.86 -1.13 7.10
C ILE A 11 4.42 -0.79 7.52
N ILE A 12 3.43 -1.01 6.64
CA ILE A 12 2.00 -0.85 6.99
C ILE A 12 1.67 -1.70 8.21
N ARG A 13 2.02 -2.99 8.19
CA ARG A 13 1.73 -3.91 9.29
C ARG A 13 2.45 -3.54 10.59
N ALA A 14 3.69 -3.07 10.49
CA ALA A 14 4.45 -2.59 11.64
C ALA A 14 3.79 -1.34 12.27
N LEU A 15 3.36 -0.37 11.45
CA LEU A 15 2.69 0.86 11.92
C LEU A 15 1.34 0.57 12.57
N GLU A 16 0.54 -0.33 11.99
CA GLU A 16 -0.71 -0.80 12.62
C GLU A 16 -0.44 -1.37 14.01
N LYS A 17 0.60 -2.20 14.13
CA LYS A 17 0.93 -2.82 15.42
C LYS A 17 1.36 -1.80 16.47
N VAL A 18 2.17 -0.82 16.09
CA VAL A 18 2.61 0.27 16.98
C VAL A 18 1.40 1.08 17.47
N LEU A 19 0.46 1.41 16.57
CA LEU A 19 -0.75 2.16 16.91
C LEU A 19 -1.71 1.37 17.82
N GLU A 20 -1.75 0.05 17.71
CA GLU A 20 -2.56 -0.82 18.58
C GLU A 20 -1.98 -0.95 20.00
N THR A 21 -0.66 -1.08 20.13
CA THR A 21 -0.04 -1.49 21.40
C THR A 21 0.41 -0.35 22.29
N GLU A 22 0.59 0.87 21.76
CA GLU A 22 1.18 1.98 22.53
C GLU A 22 0.31 3.24 22.53
N PRO A 23 -0.51 3.45 23.58
CA PRO A 23 -1.44 4.59 23.65
C PRO A 23 -0.77 5.95 23.97
N ALA A 24 0.56 6.03 24.03
CA ALA A 24 1.25 7.21 24.55
C ALA A 24 2.42 7.72 23.68
N TYR A 25 2.51 7.35 22.40
CA TYR A 25 3.49 7.98 21.52
C TYR A 25 3.07 9.40 21.14
N ALA A 26 3.96 10.37 21.36
CA ALA A 26 3.76 11.79 21.03
C ALA A 26 3.48 12.08 19.53
N ARG A 27 3.48 11.05 18.67
CA ARG A 27 3.36 11.12 17.21
C ARG A 27 2.29 10.21 16.63
N VAL A 28 1.33 9.75 17.42
CA VAL A 28 0.21 8.90 16.94
C VAL A 28 -0.46 9.50 15.70
N ASP A 29 -0.67 10.82 15.67
CA ASP A 29 -1.29 11.49 14.52
C ASP A 29 -0.41 11.47 13.26
N GLU A 30 0.91 11.56 13.42
CA GLU A 30 1.86 11.46 12.30
C GLU A 30 1.90 10.02 11.76
N TYR A 31 1.87 9.03 12.64
CA TYR A 31 1.84 7.62 12.25
C TYR A 31 0.53 7.22 11.56
N LYS A 32 -0.61 7.77 12.01
CA LYS A 32 -1.89 7.60 11.32
C LYS A 32 -1.85 8.19 9.91
N LYS A 33 -1.39 9.45 9.77
CA LYS A 33 -1.23 10.10 8.46
C LYS A 33 -0.31 9.31 7.52
N LEU A 34 0.79 8.79 8.06
CA LEU A 34 1.71 7.95 7.28
C LEU A 34 1.05 6.63 6.86
N LEU A 35 0.36 5.96 7.79
CA LEU A 35 -0.34 4.71 7.52
C LEU A 35 -1.40 4.87 6.43
N ASP A 36 -2.21 5.94 6.51
CA ASP A 36 -3.26 6.23 5.53
C ASP A 36 -2.67 6.46 4.13
N ARG A 37 -1.56 7.21 4.05
CA ARG A 37 -0.87 7.45 2.77
C ARG A 37 -0.32 6.14 2.19
N LEU A 38 0.32 5.31 3.00
CA LEU A 38 0.89 4.03 2.55
C LEU A 38 -0.19 3.06 2.05
N LYS A 39 -1.35 3.01 2.71
CA LYS A 39 -2.49 2.20 2.26
C LYS A 39 -3.05 2.69 0.93
N ALA A 40 -3.17 4.01 0.74
CA ALA A 40 -3.61 4.59 -0.52
C ALA A 40 -2.64 4.29 -1.67
N GLU A 41 -1.33 4.38 -1.42
CA GLU A 41 -0.29 4.03 -2.39
C GLU A 41 -0.31 2.52 -2.75
N ASP A 42 -0.50 1.65 -1.75
CA ASP A 42 -0.63 0.19 -1.94
C ASP A 42 -1.85 -0.17 -2.79
N LEU A 43 -3.01 0.43 -2.50
CA LEU A 43 -4.23 0.23 -3.27
C LEU A 43 -4.07 0.71 -4.72
N ALA A 44 -3.50 1.91 -4.93
CA ALA A 44 -3.28 2.45 -6.26
C ALA A 44 -2.34 1.58 -7.10
N GLN A 45 -1.30 0.98 -6.48
CA GLN A 45 -0.45 0.02 -7.17
C GLN A 45 -1.16 -1.29 -7.51
N TYR A 46 -1.98 -1.80 -6.60
CA TYR A 46 -2.79 -2.98 -6.85
C TYR A 46 -3.77 -2.76 -8.02
N GLU A 47 -4.45 -1.62 -8.05
CA GLU A 47 -5.35 -1.22 -9.14
C GLU A 47 -4.60 -1.04 -10.46
N ALA A 48 -3.42 -0.42 -10.45
CA ALA A 48 -2.57 -0.30 -11.64
C ALA A 48 -2.16 -1.68 -12.18
N SER A 49 -1.78 -2.60 -11.30
CA SER A 49 -1.41 -3.98 -11.65
C SER A 49 -2.61 -4.74 -12.27
N LEU A 50 -3.83 -4.52 -11.77
CA LEU A 50 -5.04 -5.11 -12.34
C LEU A 50 -5.40 -4.54 -13.72
N GLY A 51 -5.20 -3.23 -13.92
CA GLY A 51 -5.41 -2.56 -15.21
C GLY A 51 -4.45 -3.07 -16.29
N GLU A 52 -3.21 -3.37 -15.93
CA GLU A 52 -2.22 -3.99 -16.84
C GLU A 52 -2.64 -5.42 -17.25
N ILE A 53 -3.20 -6.20 -16.33
CA ILE A 53 -3.70 -7.56 -16.63
C ILE A 53 -4.90 -7.49 -17.58
N HIS A 54 -5.84 -6.57 -17.37
CA HIS A 54 -7.04 -6.44 -18.22
C HIS A 54 -6.69 -5.96 -19.64
N SER A 55 -5.59 -5.23 -19.85
CA SER A 55 -5.13 -4.85 -21.18
C SER A 55 -4.55 -6.02 -22.00
N HIS A 56 -4.13 -7.12 -21.36
CA HIS A 56 -3.48 -8.25 -22.03
C HIS A 56 -4.49 -9.25 -22.63
N ASP A 57 -5.70 -9.33 -22.07
CA ASP A 57 -6.77 -10.24 -22.53
C ASP A 57 -7.46 -9.74 -23.82
N TYR A 58 -7.28 -8.48 -24.22
CA TYR A 58 -7.85 -7.92 -25.47
C TYR A 58 -6.96 -8.12 -26.72
N TYR A 59 -5.84 -8.84 -26.62
CA TYR A 59 -4.91 -9.09 -27.73
C TYR A 59 -4.79 -10.57 -28.15
N VAL A 60 -5.67 -11.44 -27.65
CA VAL A 60 -5.65 -12.88 -27.97
C VAL A 60 -6.97 -13.30 -28.62
N ASP A 61 -7.35 -12.69 -29.74
CA ASP A 61 -8.40 -13.24 -30.64
C ASP A 61 -8.46 -12.59 -32.03
N GLU A 62 -7.31 -12.28 -32.64
CA GLU A 62 -7.24 -12.01 -34.09
C GLU A 62 -6.00 -12.66 -34.74
N VAL A 63 -6.05 -13.98 -34.99
CA VAL A 63 -5.28 -14.64 -36.07
C VAL A 63 -6.06 -15.83 -36.63
#